data_AF-A0A8F5VNK8-F1
#
_entry.id   AF-A0A8F5VNK8-F1
#
_cell.length_a   1.000
_cell.length_b   1.000
_cell.length_c   1.000
_cell.angle_alpha   90.00
_cell.angle_beta   90.00
_cell.angle_gamma   90.00
#
_symmetry.space_group_name_H-M   'P 1'
#
loop_
_entity.id
_entity.type
_entity.pdbx_description
1 polymer ?
#
loop_
_entity_poly.entity_id
_entity_poly.type
_entity_poly.pdbx_seq_one_letter_code
_entity_poly.pdbx_strand_id
1 'polypeptide(L)' 'MSTLSPSEDIRSVTDLKRHTREILNHIHTTGRPVFLTVNGRAVSVLLDVKEYEK' A
#
# COMPACT_ATOMS: atom_id res chain seq x y z
N MET A 1 -10.22 -5.62 13.59
CA MET A 1 -8.81 -5.17 13.45
C MET A 1 -8.25 -5.88 12.25
N SER A 2 -7.97 -5.15 11.17
CA SER A 2 -7.43 -5.75 9.95
C SER A 2 -5.99 -6.20 10.20
N THR A 3 -5.74 -7.50 10.07
CA THR A 3 -4.42 -8.09 10.24
C THR A 3 -3.55 -7.70 9.05
N LEU A 4 -2.34 -7.18 9.31
CA LEU A 4 -1.35 -6.91 8.27
C LEU A 4 -0.95 -8.24 7.59
N SER A 5 -0.93 -8.25 6.26
CA SER A 5 -0.44 -9.32 5.40
C SER A 5 0.81 -8.80 4.70
N PRO A 6 2.02 -9.11 5.19
CA PRO A 6 3.25 -8.52 4.67
C PRO A 6 3.43 -8.68 3.15
N SER A 7 2.97 -9.79 2.57
CA SER A 7 3.07 -10.05 1.12
C SER A 7 2.16 -9.16 0.28
N GLU A 8 1.03 -8.71 0.83
CA GLU A 8 0.06 -7.88 0.13
C GLU A 8 0.29 -6.40 0.42
N ASP A 9 0.65 -6.10 1.67
CA ASP A 9 0.73 -4.75 2.20
C ASP A 9 2.12 -4.15 2.08
N ILE A 10 3.19 -4.92 1.80
CA ILE A 10 4.54 -4.37 1.60
C ILE A 10 4.91 -4.44 0.12
N ARG A 11 5.12 -3.28 -0.50
CA ARG A 11 5.50 -3.16 -1.91
C ARG A 11 6.73 -2.25 -2.05
N SER A 12 7.47 -2.38 -3.15
CA SER A 12 8.57 -1.44 -3.44
C SER A 12 8.07 -0.24 -4.22
N VAL A 13 8.77 0.88 -4.17
CA VAL A 13 8.47 2.04 -5.04
C VAL A 13 8.61 1.67 -6.53
N THR A 14 9.53 0.77 -6.87
CA THR A 14 9.67 0.25 -8.24
C THR A 14 8.43 -0.52 -8.66
N ASP A 15 7.87 -1.32 -7.76
CA ASP A 15 6.68 -2.10 -8.02
C ASP A 15 5.43 -1.21 -8.14
N LEU A 16 5.31 -0.19 -7.28
CA LEU A 16 4.30 0.86 -7.43
C LEU A 16 4.33 1.46 -8.83
N LYS A 17 5.50 1.84 -9.35
CA LYS A 17 5.62 2.44 -10.69
C LYS A 17 5.18 1.50 -11.82
N ARG A 18 5.36 0.19 -11.66
CA ARG A 18 5.00 -0.82 -12.67
C ARG A 18 3.53 -1.21 -12.60
N HIS A 19 2.95 -1.25 -11.40
CA HIS A 19 1.62 -1.78 -11.13
C HIS A 19 0.70 -0.76 -10.44
N THR A 20 0.84 0.54 -10.77
CA THR A 20 0.15 1.65 -10.10
C THR A 20 -1.36 1.42 -9.97
N ARG A 21 -2.04 1.06 -11.07
CA ARG A 21 -3.50 0.90 -11.09
C ARG A 21 -3.97 -0.22 -10.16
N GLU A 22 -3.30 -1.37 -10.18
CA GLU A 22 -3.67 -2.51 -9.35
C GLU A 22 -3.49 -2.20 -7.86
N ILE A 23 -2.38 -1.55 -7.50
CA ILE A 23 -2.09 -1.17 -6.11
C ILE A 23 -3.10 -0.12 -5.62
N LEU A 24 -3.38 0.91 -6.41
CA LEU A 24 -4.39 1.92 -6.04
C LEU A 24 -5.79 1.30 -5.93
N ASN A 25 -6.16 0.40 -6.85
CA ASN A 25 -7.43 -0.32 -6.79
C ASN A 25 -7.51 -1.20 -5.52
N HIS A 26 -6.42 -1.89 -5.16
CA HIS A 26 -6.37 -2.70 -3.94
C HIS A 26 -6.63 -1.85 -2.70
N ILE A 27 -5.93 -0.72 -2.57
CA ILE A 27 -6.10 0.21 -1.45
C ILE A 27 -7.54 0.74 -1.40
N HIS A 28 -8.09 1.15 -2.54
CA HIS A 28 -9.44 1.71 -2.60
C HIS A 28 -10.54 0.68 -2.29
N THR A 29 -10.37 -0.56 -2.75
CA THR A 29 -11.38 -1.63 -2.58
C THR A 29 -11.33 -2.27 -1.21
N THR A 30 -10.13 -2.42 -0.64
CA THR A 30 -9.95 -3.13 0.64
C THR A 30 -9.85 -2.19 1.83
N GLY A 31 -9.54 -0.92 1.61
CA GLY A 31 -9.20 0.04 2.68
C GLY A 31 -7.89 -0.29 3.40
N ARG A 32 -7.08 -1.23 2.88
CA ARG A 32 -5.86 -1.67 3.53
C ARG A 32 -4.68 -0.76 3.15
N PRO A 33 -3.84 -0.33 4.11
CA PRO A 33 -2.65 0.44 3.82
C PRO A 33 -1.60 -0.39 3.11
N VAL A 34 -0.83 0.26 2.22
CA VAL A 34 0.35 -0.33 1.59
C VAL A 34 1.62 0.42 2.03
N PHE A 35 2.55 -0.29 2.64
CA PHE A 35 3.88 0.16 3.01
C PHE A 35 4.81 0.09 1.81
N LEU A 36 5.37 1.24 1.45
CA LEU A 36 6.34 1.35 0.37
C LEU A 36 7.76 1.24 0.89
N THR A 37 8.58 0.49 0.15
CA THR A 37 9.99 0.27 0.46
C THR A 37 10.92 0.76 -0.65
N VAL A 38 12.10 1.21 -0.24
CA VAL A 38 13.26 1.46 -1.12
C VAL A 38 14.44 0.70 -0.54
N ASN A 39 15.04 -0.19 -1.34
CA ASN A 39 16.15 -1.05 -0.91
C ASN A 39 15.85 -1.81 0.40
N GLY A 40 14.63 -2.35 0.52
CA GLY A 40 14.19 -3.14 1.68
C GLY A 40 13.84 -2.33 2.93
N ARG A 41 13.97 -1.00 2.91
CA ARG A 41 13.59 -0.12 4.03
C ARG A 41 12.25 0.54 3.76
N ALA A 42 11.35 0.52 4.74
CA ALA A 42 10.09 1.25 4.67
C ALA A 42 10.36 2.76 4.63
N VAL A 43 9.72 3.47 3.70
CA VAL A 43 9.92 4.92 3.50
C VAL A 43 8.62 5.72 3.54
N SER A 44 7.50 5.11 3.20
CA SER A 44 6.19 5.79 3.17
C SER A 44 5.05 4.78 3.22
N VAL A 45 3.83 5.26 3.47
CA VAL A 45 2.60 4.47 3.46
C VAL A 45 1.62 5.11 2.48
N LEU A 46 0.95 4.29 1.69
CA LEU A 46 -0.20 4.67 0.86
C LEU A 46 -1.49 4.24 1.58
N LEU A 47 -2.45 5.16 1.64
CA LEU A 47 -3.75 4.98 2.27
C LEU A 47 -4.84 5.48 1.32
N ASP A 48 -6.03 4.86 1.39
CA ASP A 48 -7.22 5.46 0.79
C ASP A 48 -7.57 6.73 1.54
N VAL A 49 -8.00 7.77 0.82
CA VAL A 49 -8.30 9.08 1.43
C VAL A 49 -9.41 8.97 2.47
N LYS A 50 -10.44 8.16 2.22
CA LYS A 50 -11.54 7.98 3.18
C LYS A 50 -11.11 7.23 4.43
N GLU A 51 -10.14 6.32 4.33
CA GLU A 51 -9.58 5.64 5.51
C GLU A 51 -8.64 6.55 6.29
N TYR A 52 -7.94 7.48 5.62
CA TYR A 52 -7.10 8.46 6.28
C TYR A 52 -7.90 9.54 7.03
N GLU A 53 -9.06 9.91 6.51
CA GLU A 53 -9.93 10.95 7.08
C GLU A 53 -10.87 10.47 8.21
N LYS A 54 -10.90 9.15 8.50
CA LYS A 54 -11.67 8.57 9.62
C LYS A 54 -10.97 8.73 10.95
#